data_AF-A0A2E3GAR1-F1
#
_entry.id   AF-A0A2E3GAR1-F1
#
_cell.length_a   1.000
_cell.length_b   1.000
_cell.length_c   1.000
_cell.angle_alpha   90.00
_cell.angle_beta   90.00
_cell.angle_gamma   90.00
#
_symmetry.space_group_name_H-M   'P 1'
#
loop_
_entity.id
_entity.type
_entity.pdbx_description
1 polymer ?
#
loop_
_entity_poly.entity_id
_entity_poly.type
_entity_poly.pdbx_seq_one_letter_code
_entity_poly.pdbx_strand_id
1 'polypeptide(L)'
;MQLFVEVFTIYLKTNGRKHLGRKASRKTLIKKLDTLVSKYIRERDQFCVQCGKTESLTNGHIFSRRHYSTRWDISDDGNCHCQCWGCNYKHSYDNYEYYKWYEKKFGIEKFEELRGKYRQSKKYTNVDLEELYEKIKEKYEQL
;
A
#
# COMPACT_ATOMS: atom_id res chain seq x y z
N MET A 1 4.68 28.24 -54.18
CA MET A 1 4.04 27.05 -53.59
C MET A 1 5.03 25.96 -53.13
N GLN A 2 6.34 26.24 -53.11
CA GLN A 2 7.38 25.29 -52.66
C GLN A 2 7.67 25.37 -51.14
N LEU A 3 7.46 26.54 -50.52
CA LEU A 3 7.82 26.82 -49.13
C LEU A 3 6.91 26.16 -48.08
N PHE A 4 5.71 25.69 -48.46
CA PHE A 4 4.77 25.05 -47.52
C PHE A 4 5.06 23.55 -47.31
N VAL A 5 5.75 22.89 -48.25
CA VAL A 5 6.01 21.44 -48.19
C VAL A 5 7.20 21.12 -47.26
N GLU A 6 8.20 22.01 -47.21
CA GLU A 6 9.38 21.80 -46.35
C GLU A 6 9.06 21.94 -44.85
N VAL A 7 8.17 22.87 -44.48
CA VAL A 7 7.79 23.09 -43.07
C VAL A 7 6.99 21.90 -42.52
N PHE A 8 6.12 21.29 -43.34
CA PHE A 8 5.34 20.12 -42.95
C PHE A 8 6.22 18.86 -42.75
N THR A 9 7.32 18.76 -43.50
CA THR A 9 8.26 17.65 -43.40
C THR A 9 9.14 17.72 -42.15
N ILE A 10 9.38 18.92 -41.61
CA ILE A 10 10.11 19.12 -40.34
C ILE A 10 9.21 18.80 -39.13
N TYR A 11 7.92 19.14 -39.19
CA TYR A 11 6.97 18.90 -38.09
C TYR A 11 6.78 17.41 -37.75
N LEU A 12 6.92 16.50 -38.71
CA LEU A 12 6.75 15.06 -38.50
C LEU A 12 8.01 14.34 -37.98
N LYS A 13 9.19 14.98 -37.98
CA LYS A 13 10.45 14.34 -37.54
C LYS A 13 10.67 14.35 -36.03
N THR A 14 9.95 15.17 -35.27
CA THR A 14 10.23 15.40 -33.85
C THR A 14 9.39 14.56 -32.88
N ASN A 15 8.30 13.93 -33.33
CA ASN A 15 7.33 13.24 -32.44
C ASN A 15 7.23 11.72 -32.63
N GLY A 16 8.36 11.06 -32.93
CA GLY A 16 8.38 9.64 -33.31
C GLY A 16 9.11 8.68 -32.37
N ARG A 17 9.60 9.09 -31.19
CA ARG A 17 10.20 8.12 -30.25
C ARG A 17 9.11 7.50 -29.38
N LYS A 18 8.66 6.31 -29.79
CA LYS A 18 7.94 5.38 -28.91
C LYS A 18 8.86 5.09 -27.72
N HIS A 19 8.62 5.70 -26.56
CA HIS A 19 9.33 5.33 -25.35
C HIS A 19 8.94 3.89 -25.01
N LEU A 20 9.81 2.94 -25.34
CA LEU A 20 9.76 1.58 -24.78
C LEU A 20 9.59 1.74 -23.27
N GLY A 21 8.47 1.23 -22.75
CA GLY A 21 8.05 1.46 -21.36
C GLY A 21 9.18 1.11 -20.41
N ARG A 22 9.73 2.12 -19.71
CA ARG A 22 10.79 1.89 -18.73
C ARG A 22 10.20 1.01 -17.62
N LYS A 23 10.92 -0.07 -17.26
CA LYS A 23 10.54 -0.89 -16.09
C LYS A 23 10.27 0.03 -14.89
N ALA A 24 9.20 -0.27 -14.16
CA ALA A 24 8.76 0.57 -13.06
C ALA A 24 9.90 0.76 -12.05
N SER A 25 10.09 1.99 -11.57
CA SER A 25 11.07 2.23 -10.51
C SER A 25 10.61 1.56 -9.22
N ARG A 26 11.54 1.17 -8.34
CA ARG A 26 11.22 0.63 -7.01
C ARG A 26 10.25 1.53 -6.24
N LYS A 27 10.45 2.85 -6.30
CA LYS A 27 9.56 3.86 -5.68
C LYS A 27 8.14 3.76 -6.24
N THR A 28 8.00 3.53 -7.55
CA THR A 28 6.71 3.34 -8.21
C THR A 28 6.03 2.05 -7.73
N LEU A 29 6.76 0.94 -7.64
CA LEU A 29 6.24 -0.34 -7.15
C LEU A 29 5.74 -0.25 -5.71
N ILE A 30 6.53 0.35 -4.81
CA ILE A 30 6.13 0.60 -3.42
C ILE A 30 4.86 1.45 -3.36
N LYS A 31 4.76 2.52 -4.15
CA LYS A 31 3.57 3.38 -4.18
C LYS A 31 2.33 2.60 -4.67
N LYS A 32 2.48 1.75 -5.68
CA LYS A 32 1.42 0.88 -6.19
C LYS A 32 0.93 -0.08 -5.10
N LEU A 33 1.84 -0.77 -4.41
CA LEU A 33 1.53 -1.66 -3.30
C LEU A 33 0.83 -0.94 -2.15
N ASP A 34 1.36 0.19 -1.69
CA ASP A 34 0.73 0.97 -0.61
C ASP A 34 -0.71 1.40 -0.99
N THR A 35 -0.92 1.77 -2.25
CA THR A 35 -2.25 2.17 -2.76
C THR A 35 -3.19 0.98 -2.80
N LEU A 36 -2.73 -0.16 -3.32
CA LEU A 36 -3.51 -1.39 -3.42
C LEU A 36 -3.90 -1.93 -2.04
N VAL A 37 -2.94 -2.06 -1.12
CA VAL A 37 -3.21 -2.48 0.26
C VAL A 37 -4.17 -1.52 0.94
N SER A 38 -4.01 -0.21 0.75
CA SER A 38 -4.95 0.75 1.33
C SER A 38 -6.38 0.62 0.79
N LYS A 39 -6.54 0.21 -0.48
CA LYS A 39 -7.87 -0.09 -1.03
C LYS A 39 -8.42 -1.38 -0.44
N TYR A 40 -7.63 -2.46 -0.50
CA TYR A 40 -7.99 -3.76 0.04
C TYR A 40 -8.50 -3.68 1.48
N ILE A 41 -7.75 -3.02 2.36
CA ILE A 41 -8.08 -2.94 3.79
C ILE A 41 -9.37 -2.16 4.05
N ARG A 42 -9.61 -1.07 3.30
CA ARG A 42 -10.85 -0.30 3.44
C ARG A 42 -12.05 -1.07 2.90
N GLU A 43 -11.85 -1.83 1.82
CA GLU A 43 -12.90 -2.66 1.24
C GLU A 43 -13.25 -3.86 2.13
N ARG A 44 -12.24 -4.52 2.72
CA ARG A 44 -12.44 -5.65 3.64
C ARG A 44 -13.16 -5.22 4.91
N ASP A 45 -12.73 -4.12 5.53
CA ASP A 45 -13.17 -3.77 6.89
C ASP A 45 -14.37 -2.81 6.89
N GLN A 46 -14.52 -1.91 5.90
CA GLN A 46 -15.62 -0.93 5.72
C GLN A 46 -15.86 0.07 6.87
N PHE A 47 -15.20 -0.08 8.02
CA PHE A 47 -15.31 0.83 9.16
C PHE A 47 -14.00 0.89 9.95
N CYS A 48 -13.84 1.96 10.73
CA CYS A 48 -12.72 2.10 11.64
C CYS A 48 -12.81 1.05 12.75
N VAL A 49 -11.80 0.20 12.85
CA VAL A 49 -11.81 -0.92 13.80
C VAL A 49 -11.85 -0.51 15.27
N GLN A 50 -11.45 0.73 15.61
CA GLN A 50 -11.45 1.22 16.99
C GLN A 50 -12.70 2.00 17.39
N CYS A 51 -13.25 2.81 16.49
CA CYS A 51 -14.36 3.71 16.82
C CYS A 51 -15.64 3.49 16.00
N GLY A 52 -15.63 2.56 15.03
CA GLY A 52 -16.79 2.23 14.20
C GLY A 52 -17.17 3.25 13.13
N LYS A 53 -16.48 4.40 13.04
CA LYS A 53 -16.73 5.40 11.99
C LYS A 53 -16.55 4.81 10.58
N THR A 54 -17.45 5.13 9.66
CA THR A 54 -17.45 4.68 8.25
C THR A 54 -16.93 5.75 7.26
N GLU A 55 -16.66 6.95 7.76
CA GLU A 55 -16.19 8.08 6.95
C GLU A 55 -14.68 8.31 7.09
N SER A 56 -14.10 8.93 6.06
CA SER A 56 -12.68 9.32 6.01
C SER A 56 -11.74 8.15 6.35
N LEU A 57 -12.01 6.99 5.76
CA LEU A 57 -11.29 5.76 6.02
C LEU A 57 -9.90 5.73 5.37
N THR A 58 -8.96 5.15 6.11
CA THR A 58 -7.54 5.01 5.79
C THR A 58 -7.04 3.62 6.18
N ASN A 59 -5.81 3.29 5.80
CA ASN A 59 -5.11 2.09 6.26
C ASN A 59 -4.22 2.42 7.46
N GLY A 60 -4.60 1.93 8.63
CA GLY A 60 -3.82 2.00 9.86
C GLY A 60 -2.83 0.84 9.95
N HIS A 61 -1.64 1.10 10.48
CA HIS A 61 -0.63 0.07 10.69
C HIS A 61 -0.36 -0.12 12.18
N ILE A 62 -0.46 -1.34 12.71
CA ILE A 62 -0.10 -1.64 14.11
C ILE A 62 1.35 -1.23 14.34
N PHE A 63 2.27 -1.74 13.51
CA PHE A 63 3.66 -1.33 13.52
C PHE A 63 4.04 -0.54 12.26
N SER A 64 4.97 0.41 12.44
CA SER A 64 5.35 1.38 11.42
C SER A 64 5.64 0.77 10.04
N ARG A 65 5.11 1.41 8.99
CA ARG A 65 5.42 1.12 7.57
C ARG A 65 6.90 1.20 7.19
N ARG A 66 7.79 1.66 8.09
CA ARG A 66 9.24 1.66 7.90
C ARG A 66 9.79 0.25 7.66
N HIS A 67 9.19 -0.77 8.28
CA HIS A 67 9.68 -2.15 8.19
C HIS A 67 8.88 -2.93 7.15
N TYR A 68 9.57 -3.40 6.11
CA TYR A 68 8.93 -4.10 4.99
C TYR A 68 8.44 -5.51 5.35
N SER A 69 8.91 -6.08 6.47
CA SER A 69 8.46 -7.38 6.97
C SER A 69 6.96 -7.43 7.22
N THR A 70 6.35 -6.33 7.66
CA THR A 70 4.92 -6.26 8.01
C THR A 70 4.14 -5.17 7.27
N ARG A 71 4.80 -4.29 6.49
CA ARG A 71 4.18 -3.13 5.84
C ARG A 71 2.91 -3.42 5.01
N TRP A 72 2.87 -4.55 4.33
CA TRP A 72 1.77 -4.93 3.42
C TRP A 72 1.06 -6.20 3.91
N ASP A 73 1.13 -6.49 5.22
CA ASP A 73 0.51 -7.68 5.79
C ASP A 73 -1.01 -7.47 5.91
N ILE A 74 -1.75 -8.06 4.97
CA ILE A 74 -3.20 -7.95 4.83
C ILE A 74 -3.97 -9.09 5.52
N SER A 75 -3.31 -9.97 6.29
CA SER A 75 -4.05 -10.96 7.08
C SER A 75 -4.95 -10.28 8.12
N ASP A 76 -5.94 -10.99 8.63
CA ASP A 76 -6.85 -10.44 9.63
C ASP A 76 -6.09 -10.12 10.93
N ASP A 77 -5.20 -11.02 11.36
CA ASP A 77 -4.22 -10.81 12.43
C ASP A 77 -2.91 -10.16 11.93
N GLY A 78 -3.01 -9.40 10.85
CA GLY A 78 -1.88 -8.78 10.17
C GLY A 78 -1.54 -7.41 10.73
N ASN A 79 -0.73 -6.67 10.00
CA ASN A 79 -0.30 -5.33 10.42
C ASN A 79 -1.29 -4.23 10.04
N CYS A 80 -2.16 -4.49 9.06
CA CYS A 80 -2.98 -3.48 8.40
C CYS A 80 -4.47 -3.67 8.72
N HIS A 81 -5.14 -2.59 9.17
CA HIS A 81 -6.59 -2.56 9.41
C HIS A 81 -7.16 -1.17 9.13
N CYS A 82 -8.46 -1.12 8.84
CA CYS A 82 -9.11 0.13 8.51
C CYS A 82 -9.27 1.03 9.73
N GLN A 83 -8.91 2.30 9.54
CA GLN A 83 -9.05 3.34 10.55
C GLN A 83 -9.61 4.60 9.92
N CYS A 84 -10.47 5.32 10.65
CA CYS A 84 -10.78 6.68 10.27
C CYS A 84 -9.52 7.55 10.42
N TRP A 85 -9.47 8.65 9.67
CA TRP A 85 -8.33 9.56 9.69
C TRP A 85 -7.95 10.02 11.11
N GLY A 86 -8.93 10.30 11.98
CA GLY A 86 -8.67 10.76 13.35
C GLY A 86 -7.96 9.73 14.23
N CYS A 87 -8.41 8.47 14.18
CA CYS A 87 -7.75 7.37 14.89
C CYS A 87 -6.35 7.10 14.35
N ASN A 88 -6.19 7.02 13.02
CA ASN A 88 -4.88 6.80 12.38
C ASN A 88 -3.91 7.94 12.65
N TYR A 89 -4.38 9.19 12.65
CA TYR A 89 -3.57 10.35 12.99
C TYR A 89 -3.11 10.29 14.45
N LYS A 90 -3.99 9.93 15.40
CA LYS A 90 -3.62 9.75 16.81
C LYS A 90 -2.49 8.74 16.98
N HIS A 91 -2.51 7.65 16.20
CA HIS A 91 -1.50 6.60 16.23
C HIS A 91 -0.10 7.04 15.83
N SER A 92 0.02 8.16 15.14
CA SER A 92 1.34 8.74 14.86
C SER A 92 2.10 9.16 16.12
N TYR A 93 1.42 9.40 17.25
CA TYR A 93 2.03 9.81 18.52
C TYR A 93 1.57 8.98 19.73
N ASP A 94 0.43 8.28 19.67
CA ASP A 94 -0.07 7.38 20.72
C ASP A 94 -0.74 6.14 20.11
N ASN A 95 -0.05 4.99 20.20
CA ASN A 95 -0.50 3.71 19.67
C ASN A 95 -1.30 2.86 20.68
N TYR A 96 -1.40 3.29 21.95
CA TYR A 96 -1.89 2.44 23.03
C TYR A 96 -3.30 1.90 22.78
N GLU A 97 -4.21 2.75 22.31
CA GLU A 97 -5.57 2.34 21.98
C GLU A 97 -5.65 1.40 20.77
N TYR A 98 -4.67 1.44 19.86
CA TYR A 98 -4.64 0.47 18.75
C TYR A 98 -4.17 -0.90 19.23
N TYR A 99 -3.13 -0.92 20.06
CA TYR A 99 -2.56 -2.15 20.60
C TYR A 99 -3.59 -2.86 21.48
N LYS A 100 -4.28 -2.13 22.36
CA LYS A 100 -5.39 -2.69 23.16
C LYS A 100 -6.50 -3.29 22.29
N TRP A 101 -6.87 -2.62 21.20
CA TRP A 101 -7.85 -3.17 20.27
C TRP A 101 -7.35 -4.48 19.65
N TYR A 102 -6.10 -4.51 19.19
CA TYR A 102 -5.52 -5.68 18.54
C TYR A 102 -5.43 -6.86 19.52
N GLU A 103 -4.87 -6.64 20.71
CA GLU A 103 -4.76 -7.67 21.75
C GLU A 103 -6.12 -8.19 22.17
N LYS A 104 -7.14 -7.31 22.28
CA LYS A 104 -8.52 -7.74 22.57
C LYS A 104 -9.12 -8.61 21.47
N LYS A 105 -8.80 -8.32 20.21
CA LYS A 105 -9.38 -9.02 19.05
C LYS A 105 -8.67 -10.34 18.72
N PHE A 106 -7.34 -10.35 18.78
CA PHE A 106 -6.50 -11.47 18.31
C PHE A 106 -5.70 -12.15 19.43
N GLY A 107 -5.66 -11.57 20.62
CA GLY A 107 -4.87 -12.06 21.75
C GLY A 107 -3.43 -11.52 21.78
N ILE A 108 -2.82 -11.59 22.96
CA ILE A 108 -1.44 -11.12 23.20
C ILE A 108 -0.40 -11.95 22.44
N GLU A 109 -0.62 -13.25 22.27
CA GLU A 109 0.27 -14.14 21.53
C GLU A 109 0.43 -13.68 20.08
N LYS A 110 -0.69 -13.33 19.42
CA LYS A 110 -0.69 -12.77 18.07
C LYS A 110 -0.02 -11.41 17.98
N PHE A 111 -0.13 -10.60 19.02
CA PHE A 111 0.54 -9.31 19.07
C PHE A 111 2.07 -9.49 19.12
N GLU A 112 2.56 -10.39 19.97
CA GLU A 112 4.00 -10.70 20.06
C GLU A 112 4.54 -11.41 18.82
N GLU A 113 3.77 -12.30 18.18
CA GLU A 113 4.12 -12.86 16.87
C GLU A 113 4.33 -11.76 15.82
N LEU A 114 3.37 -10.84 15.70
CA LEU A 114 3.42 -9.73 14.76
C LEU A 114 4.60 -8.79 15.08
N ARG A 115 4.85 -8.52 16.36
CA ARG A 115 6.00 -7.74 16.84
C ARG A 115 7.33 -8.43 16.50
N GLY A 116 7.38 -9.75 16.64
CA GLY A 116 8.51 -10.57 16.22
C GLY A 116 8.80 -10.41 14.73
N LYS A 117 7.78 -10.54 13.87
CA LYS A 117 7.88 -10.30 12.42
C LYS A 117 8.34 -8.86 12.11
N TYR A 118 7.79 -7.86 12.79
CA TYR A 118 8.16 -6.46 12.61
C TYR A 118 9.65 -6.19 12.86
N ARG A 119 10.24 -6.84 13.86
CA ARG A 119 11.66 -6.72 14.21
C ARG A 119 12.60 -7.42 13.22
N GLN A 120 12.08 -8.28 12.36
CA GLN A 120 12.87 -8.95 11.32
C GLN A 120 13.14 -8.02 10.14
N SER A 121 14.36 -8.09 9.61
CA SER A 121 14.71 -7.40 8.37
C SER A 121 14.24 -8.22 7.17
N LYS A 122 13.38 -7.64 6.32
CA LYS A 122 12.98 -8.22 5.04
C LYS A 122 13.43 -7.33 3.89
N LYS A 123 14.24 -7.88 2.98
CA LYS A 123 14.65 -7.22 1.74
C LYS A 123 13.78 -7.76 0.60
N TYR A 124 13.13 -6.86 -0.12
CA TYR A 124 12.41 -7.19 -1.36
C TYR A 124 13.25 -6.77 -2.56
N THR A 125 13.46 -7.64 -3.54
CA THR A 125 13.85 -7.25 -4.89
C THR A 125 12.69 -6.53 -5.59
N ASN A 126 12.88 -6.04 -6.82
CA ASN A 126 11.74 -5.48 -7.57
C ASN A 126 10.77 -6.58 -8.04
N VAL A 127 11.29 -7.78 -8.34
CA VAL A 127 10.48 -8.94 -8.72
C VAL A 127 9.58 -9.33 -7.55
N ASP A 128 10.13 -9.43 -6.34
CA ASP A 128 9.34 -9.77 -5.14
C ASP A 128 8.21 -8.75 -4.89
N LEU A 129 8.41 -7.47 -5.23
CA LEU A 129 7.37 -6.44 -5.10
C LEU A 129 6.28 -6.57 -6.17
N GLU A 130 6.64 -6.97 -7.39
CA GLU A 130 5.71 -7.25 -8.48
C GLU A 130 4.86 -8.48 -8.16
N GLU A 131 5.48 -9.57 -7.70
CA GLU A 131 4.80 -10.78 -7.26
C GLU A 131 3.85 -10.52 -6.08
N LEU A 132 4.30 -9.74 -5.09
CA LEU A 132 3.45 -9.35 -3.96
C LEU A 132 2.26 -8.50 -4.43
N TYR A 133 2.46 -7.64 -5.43
CA TYR A 133 1.39 -6.81 -5.98
C TYR A 133 0.32 -7.66 -6.66
N GLU A 134 0.71 -8.59 -7.54
CA GLU A 134 -0.25 -9.48 -8.21
C GLU A 134 -0.99 -10.36 -7.20
N LYS A 135 -0.29 -10.94 -6.22
CA LYS A 135 -0.93 -11.73 -5.14
C LYS A 135 -2.00 -10.95 -4.36
N ILE A 136 -1.72 -9.70 -4.00
CA ILE A 136 -2.68 -8.86 -3.27
C ILE A 136 -3.81 -8.41 -4.20
N LYS A 137 -3.52 -8.19 -5.48
CA LYS A 137 -4.51 -7.79 -6.48
C LYS A 137 -5.52 -8.91 -6.73
N GLU A 138 -5.07 -10.14 -6.88
CA GLU A 138 -5.95 -11.32 -6.97
C GLU A 138 -6.87 -11.43 -5.75
N LYS A 139 -6.32 -11.23 -4.55
CA LYS A 139 -7.13 -11.21 -3.31
C LYS A 139 -8.13 -10.05 -3.28
N TYR A 140 -7.78 -8.89 -3.83
CA TYR A 140 -8.66 -7.73 -3.90
C TYR A 140 -9.81 -7.94 -4.88
N GLU A 141 -9.56 -8.61 -6.01
CA GLU A 141 -10.58 -8.98 -7.01
C GLU A 141 -11.54 -10.06 -6.51
N GLN A 142 -11.22 -10.73 -5.40
CA GLN A 142 -12.02 -11.76 -4.75
C GLN A 142 -12.78 -11.27 -3.50
N LEU A 143 -12.58 -10.01 -3.08
CA LEU A 143 -13.37 -9.38 -2.01
C LEU A 143 -14.78 -9.08 -2.51
#